data_AF-A0A1H1BK52-F1
#
_entry.id   AF-A0A1H1BK52-F1
#
_cell.length_a   1.000
_cell.length_b   1.000
_cell.length_c   1.000
_cell.angle_alpha   90.00
_cell.angle_beta   90.00
_cell.angle_gamma   90.00
#
_symmetry.space_group_name_H-M   'P 1'
#
loop_
_entity.id
_entity.type
_entity.pdbx_description
1 polymer ?
#
loop_
_entity_poly.entity_id
_entity_poly.type
_entity_poly.pdbx_seq_one_letter_code
_entity_poly.pdbx_strand_id
1 'polypeptide(L)'
;MKSFAIILKSLALSLLLATTAYAAADKVNINTADAAAIDAVLLNVGPAKAQAIVDYRKANGAFKSLEELAMVKGIGLKTVEKNRDRIELGRTPPAQGKPAAATAAKAKPVARR
;
A
#
# COMPACT_ATOMS: atom_id res chain seq x y z
N MET A 1 -32.02 -45.34 -8.48
CA MET A 1 -31.96 -43.85 -8.54
C MET A 1 -31.61 -43.21 -7.19
N LYS A 2 -30.70 -43.79 -6.39
CA LYS A 2 -30.33 -43.24 -5.06
C LYS A 2 -28.81 -43.05 -4.91
N SER A 3 -28.02 -43.78 -5.70
CA SER A 3 -26.56 -43.66 -5.80
C SER A 3 -26.08 -42.48 -6.66
N PHE A 4 -26.90 -41.98 -7.59
CA PHE A 4 -26.58 -40.79 -8.41
C PHE A 4 -26.65 -39.48 -7.59
N ALA A 5 -27.51 -39.45 -6.56
CA ALA A 5 -27.63 -38.34 -5.63
C ALA A 5 -26.44 -38.22 -4.65
N ILE A 6 -25.63 -39.28 -4.51
CA ILE A 6 -24.44 -39.28 -3.66
C ILE A 6 -23.23 -38.73 -4.44
N ILE A 7 -23.13 -39.05 -5.72
CA ILE A 7 -22.08 -38.53 -6.63
C ILE A 7 -22.28 -37.03 -6.89
N LEU A 8 -23.54 -36.57 -6.96
CA LEU A 8 -23.85 -35.13 -7.08
C LEU A 8 -23.61 -34.34 -5.77
N LYS A 9 -23.75 -34.98 -4.60
CA LYS A 9 -23.43 -34.38 -3.29
C LYS A 9 -21.94 -34.33 -2.97
N SER A 10 -21.13 -35.21 -3.57
CA SER A 10 -19.67 -35.22 -3.39
C SER A 10 -18.95 -34.27 -4.36
N LEU A 11 -19.53 -33.98 -5.53
CA LEU A 11 -19.04 -32.93 -6.42
C LEU A 11 -19.30 -31.52 -5.87
N ALA A 12 -20.40 -31.32 -5.14
CA ALA A 12 -20.71 -30.06 -4.45
C ALA A 12 -19.84 -29.81 -3.21
N LEU A 13 -19.16 -30.85 -2.67
CA LEU A 13 -18.26 -30.71 -1.51
C LEU A 13 -16.79 -30.46 -1.90
N SER A 14 -16.43 -30.69 -3.17
CA SER A 14 -15.08 -30.40 -3.71
C SER A 14 -14.87 -28.93 -4.09
N LEU A 15 -15.94 -28.13 -4.16
CA LEU A 15 -15.87 -26.72 -4.60
C LEU A 15 -15.98 -25.73 -3.43
N LEU A 16 -15.60 -26.16 -2.21
CA LEU A 16 -15.58 -25.29 -1.03
C LEU A 16 -14.16 -25.02 -0.50
N LEU A 17 -13.10 -25.42 -1.22
CA LEU A 17 -11.70 -25.32 -0.75
C LEU A 17 -10.76 -24.45 -1.60
N ALA A 18 -11.25 -23.68 -2.58
CA ALA A 18 -10.38 -22.98 -3.53
C ALA A 18 -10.37 -21.43 -3.43
N THR A 19 -10.66 -20.85 -2.26
CA THR A 19 -10.64 -19.38 -2.10
C THR A 19 -9.80 -18.88 -0.93
N THR A 20 -8.78 -19.62 -0.49
CA THR A 20 -7.69 -19.00 0.28
C THR A 20 -6.75 -18.31 -0.70
N ALA A 21 -7.23 -17.20 -1.25
CA ALA A 21 -6.39 -16.23 -1.93
C ALA A 21 -5.26 -15.84 -0.96
N TYR A 22 -4.04 -16.14 -1.38
CA TYR A 22 -2.79 -15.79 -0.71
C TYR A 22 -2.88 -14.37 -0.12
N ALA A 23 -2.99 -14.26 1.20
CA ALA A 23 -2.79 -13.02 1.92
C ALA A 23 -1.28 -12.73 1.95
N ALA A 24 -0.70 -12.44 0.78
CA ALA A 24 0.53 -11.68 0.75
C ALA A 24 0.20 -10.36 1.47
N ALA A 25 0.87 -10.10 2.59
CA ALA A 25 0.71 -8.85 3.31
C ALA A 25 1.14 -7.72 2.36
N ASP A 26 0.16 -7.07 1.75
CA ASP A 26 0.38 -5.98 0.83
C ASP A 26 1.14 -4.88 1.59
N LYS A 27 2.19 -4.34 0.97
CA LYS A 27 2.99 -3.29 1.58
C LYS A 27 2.54 -1.96 1.02
N VAL A 28 2.38 -0.98 1.89
CA VAL A 28 1.93 0.36 1.50
C VAL A 28 3.08 1.35 1.57
N ASN A 29 3.29 2.08 0.47
CA ASN A 29 4.24 3.18 0.44
C ASN A 29 3.64 4.43 1.08
N ILE A 30 4.12 4.82 2.25
CA ILE A 30 3.54 5.92 3.04
C ILE A 30 3.80 7.29 2.44
N ASN A 31 4.78 7.42 1.55
CA ASN A 31 5.08 8.67 0.87
C ASN A 31 4.16 8.92 -0.33
N THR A 32 3.58 7.88 -0.93
CA THR A 32 2.78 7.98 -2.16
C THR A 32 1.33 7.54 -2.02
N ALA A 33 1.02 6.61 -1.12
CA ALA A 33 -0.32 6.05 -0.96
C ALA A 33 -1.33 7.09 -0.49
N ASP A 34 -2.60 6.91 -0.83
CA ASP A 34 -3.69 7.70 -0.28
C ASP A 34 -4.11 7.21 1.12
N ALA A 35 -4.98 7.97 1.78
CA ALA A 35 -5.43 7.62 3.13
C ALA A 35 -6.20 6.28 3.15
N ALA A 36 -6.95 5.97 2.09
CA ALA A 36 -7.72 4.72 2.01
C ALA A 36 -6.81 3.49 1.90
N ALA A 37 -5.75 3.53 1.10
CA ALA A 37 -4.79 2.43 1.01
C ALA A 37 -4.01 2.25 2.31
N ILE A 38 -3.68 3.34 3.00
CA ILE A 38 -3.00 3.29 4.31
C ILE A 38 -3.90 2.63 5.36
N ASP A 39 -5.18 3.02 5.42
CA ASP A 39 -6.19 2.45 6.33
C ASP A 39 -6.43 0.95 6.07
N ALA A 40 -6.49 0.56 4.79
CA ALA A 40 -6.73 -0.84 4.41
C ALA A 40 -5.56 -1.77 4.77
N VAL A 41 -4.33 -1.28 4.70
CA VAL A 41 -3.13 -2.11 4.85
C VAL A 41 -2.60 -2.12 6.29
N LEU A 42 -2.62 -0.97 6.98
CA LEU A 42 -1.98 -0.84 8.28
C LEU A 42 -2.87 -1.26 9.46
N LEU A 43 -2.32 -2.07 10.36
CA LEU A 43 -3.01 -2.48 11.58
C LEU A 43 -3.15 -1.32 12.57
N ASN A 44 -4.36 -1.16 13.12
CA ASN A 44 -4.70 -0.11 14.11
C ASN A 44 -4.55 1.32 13.58
N VAL A 45 -4.49 1.51 12.27
CA VAL A 45 -4.48 2.82 11.60
C VAL A 45 -5.82 2.98 10.90
N GLY A 46 -6.80 3.54 11.61
CA GLY A 46 -8.11 3.86 11.04
C GLY A 46 -8.06 5.09 10.11
N PRO A 47 -9.19 5.48 9.50
CA PRO A 47 -9.27 6.57 8.52
C PRO A 47 -8.74 7.91 9.06
N ALA A 48 -9.00 8.23 10.34
CA ALA A 48 -8.50 9.44 10.97
C ALA A 48 -6.95 9.48 11.09
N LYS A 49 -6.34 8.33 11.39
CA LYS A 49 -4.87 8.24 11.52
C LYS A 49 -4.21 8.18 10.15
N ALA A 50 -4.83 7.48 9.20
CA ALA A 50 -4.38 7.46 7.81
C ALA A 50 -4.39 8.87 7.20
N GLN A 51 -5.44 9.64 7.45
CA GLN A 51 -5.50 11.04 7.05
C GLN A 51 -4.41 11.87 7.73
N ALA A 52 -4.17 11.68 9.03
CA ALA A 52 -3.10 12.36 9.74
C ALA A 52 -1.70 12.09 9.16
N ILE A 53 -1.45 10.88 8.64
CA ILE A 53 -0.20 10.55 7.94
C ILE A 53 -0.07 11.38 6.66
N VAL A 54 -1.13 11.43 5.85
CA VAL A 54 -1.16 12.20 4.60
C VAL A 54 -0.98 13.70 4.87
N ASP A 55 -1.62 14.21 5.91
CA ASP A 55 -1.51 15.63 6.29
C ASP A 55 -0.12 15.95 6.84
N TYR A 56 0.46 15.04 7.64
CA TYR A 56 1.82 15.19 8.14
C TYR A 56 2.83 15.30 7.00
N ARG A 57 2.76 14.42 5.99
CA ARG A 57 3.71 14.49 4.85
C ARG A 57 3.51 15.73 3.98
N LYS A 58 2.29 16.26 3.89
CA LYS A 58 2.01 17.52 3.18
C LYS A 58 2.64 18.71 3.91
N ALA A 59 2.63 18.69 5.24
CA ALA A 59 3.15 19.78 6.06
C ALA A 59 4.67 19.70 6.31
N ASN A 60 5.21 18.51 6.51
CA ASN A 60 6.60 18.28 6.94
C ASN A 60 7.49 17.71 5.83
N GLY A 61 6.91 17.29 4.70
CA GLY A 61 7.60 16.58 3.63
C GLY A 61 7.55 15.05 3.77
N ALA A 62 8.20 14.35 2.85
CA ALA A 62 8.23 12.90 2.83
C ALA A 62 8.91 12.31 4.08
N PHE A 63 8.40 11.19 4.56
CA PHE A 63 8.98 10.42 5.66
C PHE A 63 10.30 9.80 5.22
N LYS A 64 11.36 10.00 6.01
CA LYS A 64 12.69 9.44 5.74
C LYS A 64 12.97 8.17 6.54
N SER A 65 12.27 7.99 7.65
CA SER A 65 12.39 6.82 8.51
C SER A 65 11.02 6.38 9.04
N LEU A 66 10.95 5.15 9.56
CA LEU A 66 9.70 4.63 10.12
C LEU A 66 9.36 5.33 11.44
N GLU A 67 10.37 5.73 12.19
CA GLU A 67 10.24 6.39 13.49
C GLU A 67 9.53 7.75 13.37
N GLU A 68 9.70 8.46 12.24
CA GLU A 68 8.99 9.71 11.95
C GLU A 68 7.46 9.51 11.91
N LEU A 69 6.97 8.30 11.63
CA LEU A 69 5.53 8.02 11.70
C LEU A 69 4.98 8.13 13.13
N ALA A 70 5.82 7.97 14.15
CA ALA A 70 5.43 8.18 15.54
C ALA A 70 5.27 9.67 15.90
N MET A 71 5.67 10.59 15.02
CA MET A 71 5.40 12.03 15.16
C MET A 71 3.99 12.40 14.68
N VAL A 72 3.31 11.49 13.98
CA VAL A 72 1.94 11.69 13.51
C VAL A 72 0.95 11.54 14.68
N LYS A 73 0.05 12.51 14.82
CA LYS A 73 -0.96 12.50 15.89
C LYS A 73 -1.78 11.20 15.87
N GLY A 74 -1.75 10.46 16.97
CA GLY A 74 -2.49 9.21 17.14
C GLY A 74 -1.77 7.95 16.66
N ILE A 75 -0.53 8.08 16.16
CA ILE A 75 0.37 6.97 15.84
C ILE A 75 1.52 6.98 16.82
N GLY A 76 1.60 5.92 17.63
CA GLY A 76 2.73 5.72 18.55
C GLY A 76 3.72 4.68 18.04
N LEU A 77 4.89 4.60 18.66
CA LEU A 77 5.95 3.64 18.32
C LEU A 77 5.43 2.19 18.24
N LYS A 78 4.57 1.76 19.17
CA LYS A 78 3.94 0.43 19.15
C LYS A 78 3.14 0.15 17.87
N THR A 79 2.51 1.18 17.30
CA THR A 79 1.74 1.05 16.05
C THR A 79 2.69 0.96 14.87
N VAL A 80 3.76 1.75 14.87
CA VAL A 80 4.82 1.68 13.86
C VAL A 80 5.45 0.29 13.86
N GLU A 81 5.84 -0.23 15.04
CA GLU A 81 6.45 -1.55 15.22
C GLU A 81 5.60 -2.69 14.65
N LYS A 82 4.29 -2.70 14.92
CA LYS A 82 3.35 -3.70 14.39
C LYS A 82 3.18 -3.66 12.87
N ASN A 83 3.58 -2.57 12.24
CA ASN A 83 3.40 -2.31 10.83
C ASN A 83 4.72 -2.22 10.05
N ARG A 84 5.87 -2.46 10.69
CA ARG A 84 7.20 -2.34 10.04
C ARG A 84 7.30 -3.15 8.75
N ASP A 85 6.73 -4.35 8.74
CA ASP A 85 6.76 -5.23 7.58
C ASP A 85 5.76 -4.84 6.48
N ARG A 86 4.81 -3.96 6.80
CA ARG A 86 3.75 -3.46 5.90
C ARG A 86 4.04 -2.07 5.35
N ILE A 87 5.05 -1.38 5.88
CA ILE A 87 5.36 0.00 5.50
C ILE A 87 6.55 0.01 4.56
N GLU A 88 6.42 0.78 3.48
CA GLU A 88 7.53 1.16 2.62
C GLU A 88 7.69 2.68 2.58
N LEU A 89 8.94 3.13 2.58
CA LEU A 89 9.29 4.55 2.46
C LEU A 89 9.63 4.95 1.01
N GLY A 90 9.61 3.99 0.09
CA GLY A 90 10.09 4.19 -1.27
C GLY A 90 11.61 4.40 -1.29
N ARG A 91 12.36 3.32 -1.02
CA ARG A 91 13.66 3.19 -1.68
C ARG A 91 13.30 2.80 -3.11
N THR A 92 13.80 3.53 -4.09
CA THR A 92 13.64 3.23 -5.52
C THR A 92 13.58 1.71 -5.74
N PRO A 93 12.57 1.17 -6.45
CA PRO A 93 12.44 -0.27 -6.63
C PRO A 93 13.76 -0.85 -7.16
N PRO A 94 14.20 -2.07 -6.78
CA PRO A 94 15.07 -2.82 -7.66
C PRO A 94 14.29 -2.99 -8.97
N ALA A 95 14.80 -2.35 -10.02
CA ALA A 95 14.25 -2.25 -11.37
C ALA A 95 13.17 -3.29 -11.70
N GLN A 96 11.92 -2.84 -11.79
CA GLN A 96 10.92 -3.48 -12.66
C GLN A 96 10.77 -2.57 -13.88
N GLY A 97 11.21 -3.10 -15.01
CA GLY A 97 11.50 -2.36 -16.22
C GLY A 97 10.31 -1.61 -16.83
N LYS A 98 10.48 -0.31 -17.01
CA LYS A 98 10.22 0.42 -18.27
C LYS A 98 10.84 1.83 -18.13
N PRO A 99 11.73 2.28 -19.02
CA PRO A 99 12.20 3.65 -19.00
C PRO A 99 11.09 4.55 -19.53
N ALA A 100 10.27 5.11 -18.63
CA ALA A 100 9.32 6.16 -18.98
C ALA A 100 10.07 7.51 -19.00
N ALA A 101 10.73 7.72 -20.14
CA ALA A 101 10.95 8.99 -20.81
C ALA A 101 11.05 10.25 -19.93
N ALA A 102 12.29 10.66 -19.71
CA ALA A 102 12.63 12.06 -19.68
C ALA A 102 12.11 12.74 -20.96
N THR A 103 11.08 13.58 -20.84
CA THR A 103 10.88 14.69 -21.79
C THR A 103 10.30 15.89 -21.06
N ALA A 104 11.07 16.43 -20.12
CA ALA A 104 10.95 17.82 -19.74
C ALA A 104 11.91 18.65 -20.59
N ALA A 105 11.38 19.74 -21.13
CA ALA A 105 12.08 20.98 -21.45
C ALA A 105 13.13 20.96 -22.60
N LYS A 106 12.66 21.30 -23.81
CA LYS A 106 13.39 22.28 -24.63
C LYS A 106 12.73 23.65 -24.46
N ALA A 107 13.40 24.49 -23.69
CA ALA A 107 13.10 25.89 -23.51
C ALA A 107 13.26 26.65 -24.83
N LYS A 108 12.34 27.59 -25.09
CA LYS A 108 12.44 28.60 -26.14
C LYS A 108 13.34 29.74 -25.64
N PRO A 109 14.48 30.08 -26.27
CA PRO A 109 15.19 31.29 -25.92
C PRO A 109 14.51 32.47 -26.64
N VAL A 110 14.11 33.45 -25.83
CA VAL A 110 13.76 34.81 -26.26
C VAL A 110 14.99 35.41 -26.94
N ALA A 111 14.86 35.72 -28.22
CA ALA A 111 15.84 36.50 -28.96
C ALA A 111 15.79 37.95 -28.46
N ARG A 112 16.86 38.41 -27.83
CA ARG A 112 17.12 39.83 -27.60
C ARG A 112 17.84 40.35 -28.85
N ARG A 113 17.20 41.25 -29.59
CA ARG A 113 17.83 42.14 -30.58
C ARG A 113 17.56 43.57 -30.15
#